data_AF-A0A5K3EU91-F1
#
_entry.id   AF-A0A5K3EU91-F1
#
_cell.length_a   1.000
_cell.length_b   1.000
_cell.length_c   1.000
_cell.angle_alpha   90.00
_cell.angle_beta   90.00
_cell.angle_gamma   90.00
#
_symmetry.space_group_name_H-M   'P 1'
#
loop_
_entity.id
_entity.type
_entity.pdbx_description
1 polymer ?
#
loop_
_entity_poly.entity_id
_entity_poly.type
_entity_poly.pdbx_seq_one_letter_code
_entity_poly.pdbx_strand_id
1 'polypeptide(L)'
;MLDLYRLVSYVPERDAVLCSGMSPAALQASDDSEGPGVGLNLSSLLLPCTSLLDTYHLGADLRLASPHKTQWHLTFARQFLPLFDAHCKLPVFATHPMLPCLSASVEGDASAFMTSFVPTLRDPRVAHSVSAQAVSKAAADRCLPLVEPPPPGVSAVSLLPGLKKRLKQSFCEPGNVLTNPLLEIFKLVVLPELKPQENLVLPRSDQHGGPITLTPAEYSGAGRLDDMFANEQWHPGDLKTALEQALSSGLQQRLSAHSPSPCELGDLLDAAFPVPGKKKDKHPQGSKQGGKSPRSSKADEFDPSLLEVQVGKIVHVQPHPISANLNVCRVSFGDQERCSVIGLPASALHDKNAVFLTNLKVCEVEGVRSEVKLVCVASLAGGNDEPLLCENHTAGTRLRFRLTSGKSGRGHDADKTTIVDPTNHPGWRSFFADLIFCPEDGGALVWKNNWRLSLA
;
A
#
# COMPACT_ATOMS: atom_id res chain seq x y z
N MET A 1 -1.77 -30.64 -24.85
CA MET A 1 -0.84 -30.26 -25.95
C MET A 1 -1.37 -30.64 -27.31
N LEU A 2 -1.72 -31.91 -27.58
CA LEU A 2 -2.26 -32.32 -28.90
C LEU A 2 -3.52 -31.55 -29.32
N ASP A 3 -4.43 -31.33 -28.37
CA ASP A 3 -5.69 -30.61 -28.62
C ASP A 3 -5.50 -29.13 -28.97
N LEU A 4 -4.42 -28.52 -28.49
CA LEU A 4 -4.05 -27.16 -28.91
C LEU A 4 -3.67 -27.13 -30.39
N TYR A 5 -2.85 -28.07 -30.86
CA TYR A 5 -2.50 -28.15 -32.28
C TYR A 5 -3.71 -28.45 -33.16
N ARG A 6 -4.61 -29.34 -32.70
CA ARG A 6 -5.86 -29.64 -33.40
C ARG A 6 -6.73 -28.38 -33.52
N LEU A 7 -6.98 -27.69 -32.40
CA LEU A 7 -7.81 -26.49 -32.41
C LEU A 7 -7.20 -25.39 -33.28
N VAL A 8 -5.90 -25.11 -33.13
CA VAL A 8 -5.18 -24.10 -33.92
C VAL A 8 -5.26 -24.41 -35.42
N SER A 9 -5.27 -25.69 -35.82
CA SER A 9 -5.41 -26.07 -37.24
C SER A 9 -6.75 -25.69 -37.87
N TYR A 10 -7.79 -25.42 -37.06
CA TYR A 10 -9.11 -24.98 -37.52
C TYR A 10 -9.28 -23.46 -37.51
N VAL A 11 -8.41 -22.72 -36.82
CA VAL A 11 -8.62 -21.30 -36.50
C VAL A 11 -7.77 -20.43 -37.42
N PRO A 12 -8.38 -19.65 -38.32
CA PRO A 12 -7.64 -18.66 -39.12
C PRO A 12 -7.05 -17.57 -38.24
N GLU A 13 -5.87 -17.05 -38.62
CA GLU A 13 -5.20 -15.98 -37.89
C GLU A 13 -6.08 -14.74 -37.70
N ARG A 14 -6.87 -14.37 -38.72
CA ARG A 14 -7.82 -13.26 -38.64
C ARG A 14 -8.82 -13.43 -37.49
N ASP A 15 -9.39 -14.62 -37.36
CA ASP A 15 -10.42 -14.90 -36.36
C ASP A 15 -9.79 -15.00 -34.96
N ALA A 16 -8.55 -15.50 -34.87
CA ALA A 16 -7.74 -15.45 -33.66
C ALA A 16 -7.45 -14.02 -33.21
N VAL A 17 -7.10 -13.11 -34.12
CA VAL A 17 -6.89 -11.68 -33.81
C VAL A 17 -8.17 -11.04 -33.28
N LEU A 18 -9.30 -11.23 -33.97
CA LEU A 18 -10.58 -10.65 -33.57
C LEU A 18 -11.02 -11.11 -32.18
N CYS A 19 -10.72 -12.37 -31.83
CA CYS A 19 -11.11 -12.95 -30.54
C CYS A 19 -10.03 -12.83 -29.45
N SER A 20 -8.87 -12.25 -29.75
CA SER A 20 -7.77 -12.06 -28.79
C SER A 20 -8.07 -10.99 -27.74
N GLY A 21 -9.11 -10.17 -27.95
CA GLY A 21 -9.50 -9.10 -27.03
C GLY A 21 -8.54 -7.90 -27.04
N MET A 22 -7.67 -7.79 -28.05
CA MET A 22 -6.78 -6.64 -28.24
C MET A 22 -7.55 -5.42 -28.75
N SER A 23 -7.18 -4.24 -28.24
CA SER A 23 -7.73 -2.96 -28.69
C SER A 23 -7.32 -2.68 -30.14
N PRO A 24 -8.18 -2.02 -30.95
CA PRO A 24 -7.79 -1.49 -32.27
C PRO A 24 -6.51 -0.64 -32.23
N ALA A 25 -6.24 0.06 -31.12
CA ALA A 25 -5.01 0.84 -30.94
C ALA A 25 -3.74 -0.03 -30.84
N ALA A 26 -3.85 -1.25 -30.29
CA ALA A 26 -2.76 -2.21 -30.24
C ALA A 26 -2.50 -2.88 -31.61
N LEU A 27 -3.49 -2.83 -32.51
CA LEU A 27 -3.38 -3.23 -33.92
C LEU A 27 -2.79 -2.12 -34.81
N GLN A 28 -2.85 -0.85 -34.39
CA GLN A 28 -2.32 0.30 -35.13
C GLN A 28 -0.90 0.70 -34.69
N ALA A 29 -0.50 0.42 -33.45
CA ALA A 29 0.85 0.72 -32.94
C ALA A 29 1.96 -0.15 -33.57
N SER A 30 1.60 -1.13 -34.40
CA SER A 30 2.54 -2.03 -35.08
C SER A 30 3.19 -1.45 -36.34
N ASP A 31 2.65 -0.38 -36.92
CA ASP A 31 3.18 0.17 -38.18
C ASP A 31 4.27 1.24 -37.99
N ASP A 32 4.36 1.92 -36.83
CA ASP A 32 5.19 3.13 -36.66
C ASP A 32 6.24 3.06 -35.54
N SER A 33 6.55 1.90 -34.95
CA SER A 33 7.61 1.81 -33.94
C SER A 33 8.41 0.51 -34.02
N GLU A 34 9.59 0.58 -34.64
CA GLU A 34 10.66 -0.41 -34.53
C GLU A 34 11.31 -0.38 -33.13
N GLY A 35 10.53 -0.75 -32.11
CA GLY A 35 11.01 -1.09 -30.78
C GLY A 35 10.69 -2.55 -30.47
N PRO A 36 11.54 -3.28 -29.72
CA PRO A 36 11.29 -4.69 -29.42
C PRO A 36 10.07 -4.82 -28.50
N GLY A 37 8.91 -5.18 -29.05
CA GLY A 37 7.74 -5.62 -28.26
C GLY A 37 6.38 -5.03 -28.59
N VAL A 38 6.20 -4.26 -29.67
CA VAL A 38 4.90 -3.66 -30.04
C VAL A 38 4.32 -4.30 -31.31
N GLY A 39 4.39 -5.63 -31.40
CA GLY A 39 3.76 -6.41 -32.46
C GLY A 39 2.80 -7.45 -31.87
N LEU A 40 1.81 -7.90 -32.67
CA LEU A 40 0.99 -9.07 -32.35
C LEU A 40 1.92 -10.26 -32.08
N ASN A 41 2.08 -10.63 -30.81
CA ASN A 41 2.90 -11.78 -30.47
C ASN A 41 2.09 -13.07 -30.69
N LEU A 42 2.78 -14.15 -31.08
CA LEU A 42 2.14 -15.46 -31.31
C LEU A 42 1.33 -15.91 -30.07
N SER A 43 1.79 -15.59 -28.87
CA SER A 43 1.05 -15.87 -27.64
C SER A 43 -0.36 -15.26 -27.64
N SER A 44 -0.54 -14.05 -28.18
CA SER A 44 -1.86 -13.40 -28.26
C SER A 44 -2.80 -14.11 -29.22
N LEU A 45 -2.28 -14.67 -30.32
CA LEU A 45 -3.07 -15.46 -31.27
C LEU A 45 -3.51 -16.82 -30.68
N LEU A 46 -2.73 -17.37 -29.74
CA LEU A 46 -3.02 -18.64 -29.08
C LEU A 46 -3.98 -18.49 -27.89
N LEU A 47 -4.18 -17.27 -27.35
CA LEU A 47 -5.04 -17.03 -26.19
C LEU A 47 -6.49 -17.48 -26.39
N PRO A 48 -7.17 -17.19 -27.52
CA PRO A 48 -8.55 -17.65 -27.73
C PRO A 48 -8.65 -19.19 -27.74
N CYS A 49 -7.67 -19.85 -28.36
CA CYS A 49 -7.62 -21.31 -28.45
C CYS A 49 -7.44 -21.94 -27.07
N THR A 50 -6.45 -21.47 -26.30
CA THR A 50 -6.19 -21.96 -24.94
C THR A 50 -7.38 -21.70 -24.02
N SER A 51 -7.98 -20.51 -24.10
CA SER A 51 -9.18 -20.13 -23.36
C SER A 51 -10.37 -21.06 -23.64
N LEU A 52 -10.62 -21.44 -24.90
CA LEU A 52 -11.66 -22.41 -25.25
C LEU A 52 -11.34 -23.79 -24.67
N LEU A 53 -10.10 -24.25 -24.83
CA LEU A 53 -9.65 -25.54 -24.31
C LEU A 53 -9.70 -25.64 -22.79
N ASP A 54 -9.45 -24.55 -22.06
CA ASP A 54 -9.63 -24.51 -20.61
C ASP A 54 -11.09 -24.81 -20.26
N THR A 55 -12.03 -24.17 -20.98
CA THR A 55 -13.48 -24.37 -20.74
C THR A 55 -13.89 -25.81 -21.06
N TYR A 56 -13.34 -26.36 -22.14
CA TYR A 56 -13.57 -27.73 -22.59
C TYR A 56 -13.01 -28.76 -21.60
N HIS A 57 -11.74 -28.65 -21.21
CA HIS A 57 -11.06 -29.61 -20.34
C HIS A 57 -11.52 -29.53 -18.88
N LEU A 58 -11.98 -28.36 -18.42
CA LEU A 58 -12.63 -28.24 -17.12
C LEU A 58 -14.04 -28.84 -17.11
N GLY A 59 -14.61 -29.16 -18.28
CA GLY A 59 -16.00 -29.60 -18.40
C GLY A 59 -16.98 -28.54 -17.90
N ALA A 60 -16.66 -27.25 -18.10
CA ALA A 60 -17.41 -26.16 -17.51
C ALA A 60 -18.72 -25.92 -18.27
N ASP A 61 -19.86 -25.99 -17.56
CA ASP A 61 -21.18 -25.66 -18.11
C ASP A 61 -21.41 -24.14 -18.21
N LEU A 62 -20.72 -23.36 -17.36
CA LEU A 62 -20.87 -21.92 -17.26
C LEU A 62 -19.50 -21.24 -17.23
N ARG A 63 -19.34 -20.20 -18.04
CA ARG A 63 -18.19 -19.31 -18.02
C ARG A 63 -18.60 -17.87 -17.76
N LEU A 64 -18.06 -17.31 -16.68
CA LEU A 64 -18.23 -15.91 -16.31
C LEU A 64 -17.03 -15.09 -16.79
N ALA A 65 -17.30 -13.93 -17.40
CA ALA A 65 -16.26 -12.97 -17.77
C ALA A 65 -16.83 -11.53 -17.86
N SER A 66 -15.96 -10.55 -18.13
CA SER A 66 -16.41 -9.19 -18.44
C SER A 66 -17.28 -9.15 -19.70
N PRO A 67 -18.13 -8.13 -19.90
CA PRO A 67 -19.01 -8.04 -21.07
C PRO A 67 -18.27 -8.22 -22.40
N HIS A 68 -17.15 -7.51 -22.57
CA HIS A 68 -16.30 -7.60 -23.75
C HIS A 68 -15.71 -9.00 -23.95
N LYS A 69 -15.11 -9.60 -22.90
CA LYS A 69 -14.53 -10.96 -23.01
C LYS A 69 -15.58 -12.02 -23.29
N THR A 70 -16.77 -11.88 -22.70
CA THR A 70 -17.87 -12.83 -22.87
C THR A 70 -18.33 -12.88 -24.32
N GLN A 71 -18.47 -11.72 -24.98
CA GLN A 71 -18.82 -11.64 -26.39
C GLN A 71 -17.81 -12.38 -27.26
N TRP A 72 -16.51 -12.18 -27.03
CA TRP A 72 -15.46 -12.86 -27.80
C TRP A 72 -15.41 -14.35 -27.53
N HIS A 73 -15.44 -14.76 -26.26
CA HIS A 73 -15.45 -16.17 -25.90
C HIS A 73 -16.64 -16.91 -26.50
N LEU A 74 -17.83 -16.31 -26.45
CA LEU A 74 -19.05 -16.88 -27.04
C LEU A 74 -18.93 -17.00 -28.56
N THR A 75 -18.46 -15.95 -29.23
CA THR A 75 -18.29 -15.94 -30.69
C THR A 75 -17.30 -17.01 -31.13
N PHE A 76 -16.13 -17.05 -30.47
CA PHE A 76 -15.08 -18.03 -30.76
C PHE A 76 -15.54 -19.47 -30.48
N ALA A 77 -16.18 -19.72 -29.34
CA ALA A 77 -16.67 -21.04 -28.98
C ALA A 77 -17.76 -21.53 -29.94
N ARG A 78 -18.71 -20.67 -30.33
CA ARG A 78 -19.75 -21.02 -31.31
C ARG A 78 -19.17 -21.44 -32.65
N GLN A 79 -18.09 -20.79 -33.07
CA GLN A 79 -17.46 -21.06 -34.37
C GLN A 79 -16.59 -22.32 -34.35
N PHE A 80 -15.75 -22.49 -33.33
CA PHE A 80 -14.69 -23.49 -33.36
C PHE A 80 -14.92 -24.71 -32.47
N LEU A 81 -15.78 -24.63 -31.45
CA LEU A 81 -16.06 -25.79 -30.58
C LEU A 81 -16.71 -26.96 -31.36
N PRO A 82 -17.71 -26.74 -32.24
CA PRO A 82 -18.31 -27.85 -33.01
C PRO A 82 -17.34 -28.48 -34.02
N LEU A 83 -16.38 -27.70 -34.53
CA LEU A 83 -15.34 -28.20 -35.43
C LEU A 83 -14.31 -29.06 -34.70
N PHE A 84 -14.02 -28.68 -33.45
CA PHE A 84 -13.07 -29.37 -32.59
C PHE A 84 -13.66 -30.66 -31.97
N ASP A 85 -14.90 -30.58 -31.48
CA ASP A 85 -15.66 -31.70 -30.91
C ASP A 85 -17.17 -31.50 -31.11
N ALA A 86 -17.74 -32.24 -32.06
CA ALA A 86 -19.15 -32.17 -32.43
C ALA A 86 -20.11 -32.65 -31.33
N HIS A 87 -19.64 -33.41 -30.36
CA HIS A 87 -20.47 -33.94 -29.26
C HIS A 87 -20.45 -33.02 -28.04
N CYS A 88 -19.56 -32.03 -28.00
CA CYS A 88 -19.45 -31.10 -26.90
C CYS A 88 -20.60 -30.08 -26.94
N LYS A 89 -21.27 -29.90 -25.79
CA LYS A 89 -22.28 -28.87 -25.63
C LYS A 89 -21.61 -27.50 -25.49
N LEU A 90 -22.18 -26.49 -26.12
CA LEU A 90 -21.71 -25.12 -25.95
C LEU A 90 -21.94 -24.66 -24.50
N PRO A 91 -20.89 -24.23 -23.77
CA PRO A 91 -21.05 -23.66 -22.43
C PRO A 91 -21.93 -22.41 -22.43
N VAL A 92 -22.58 -22.14 -21.30
CA VAL A 92 -23.25 -20.86 -21.07
C VAL A 92 -22.18 -19.81 -20.83
N PHE A 93 -22.25 -18.69 -21.56
CA PHE A 93 -21.37 -17.54 -21.37
C PHE A 93 -22.17 -16.43 -20.71
N ALA A 94 -21.81 -16.07 -19.47
CA ALA A 94 -22.49 -15.06 -18.68
C ALA A 94 -21.55 -13.90 -18.35
N THR A 95 -22.09 -12.69 -18.31
CA THR A 95 -21.35 -11.49 -17.96
C THR A 95 -21.48 -11.18 -16.47
N HIS A 96 -20.49 -10.49 -15.92
CA HIS A 96 -20.61 -9.82 -14.62
C HIS A 96 -20.43 -8.30 -14.78
N PRO A 97 -21.03 -7.48 -13.90
CA PRO A 97 -20.76 -6.04 -13.90
C PRO A 97 -19.28 -5.77 -13.61
N MET A 98 -18.74 -4.70 -14.19
CA MET A 98 -17.36 -4.27 -13.98
C MET A 98 -17.34 -3.21 -12.89
N LEU A 99 -16.49 -3.37 -11.88
CA LEU A 99 -16.30 -2.32 -10.89
C LEU A 99 -15.59 -1.12 -11.52
N PRO A 100 -16.06 0.10 -11.28
CA PRO A 100 -15.44 1.30 -11.81
C PRO A 100 -14.14 1.62 -11.06
N CYS A 101 -13.25 2.35 -11.74
CA CYS A 101 -12.08 2.98 -11.12
C CYS A 101 -12.53 4.11 -10.18
N LEU A 102 -11.82 4.36 -9.07
CA LEU A 102 -12.19 5.42 -8.10
C LEU A 102 -12.14 6.84 -8.69
N SER A 103 -11.54 7.01 -9.86
CA SER A 103 -11.45 8.28 -10.59
C SER A 103 -12.32 8.35 -11.85
N ALA A 104 -13.23 7.41 -12.07
CA ALA A 104 -14.13 7.46 -13.23
C ALA A 104 -15.00 8.72 -13.12
N SER A 105 -14.76 9.68 -14.02
CA SER A 105 -15.45 10.99 -14.10
C SER A 105 -16.38 11.06 -15.32
N VAL A 106 -16.19 10.17 -16.31
CA VAL A 106 -16.97 10.12 -17.55
C VAL A 106 -17.38 8.67 -17.85
N GLU A 107 -18.56 8.47 -18.44
CA GLU A 107 -19.07 7.14 -18.85
C GLU A 107 -18.08 6.36 -19.76
N GLY A 108 -17.22 7.07 -20.51
CA GLY A 108 -16.17 6.46 -21.35
C GLY A 108 -14.89 6.03 -20.61
N ASP A 109 -14.67 6.50 -19.38
CA ASP A 109 -13.56 6.09 -18.51
C ASP A 109 -13.89 4.83 -17.69
N ALA A 110 -15.14 4.36 -17.71
CA ALA A 110 -15.54 3.10 -17.08
C ALA A 110 -14.82 1.88 -17.71
N SER A 111 -14.32 2.03 -18.93
CA SER A 111 -13.45 1.06 -19.59
C SER A 111 -11.96 1.35 -19.39
N ALA A 112 -11.56 2.20 -18.44
CA ALA A 112 -10.17 2.38 -18.05
C ALA A 112 -9.61 0.99 -17.78
N PHE A 113 -8.87 0.48 -18.76
CA PHE A 113 -8.34 -0.86 -18.78
C PHE A 113 -7.73 -1.13 -17.42
N MET A 114 -8.09 -2.25 -16.78
CA MET A 114 -7.43 -2.67 -15.55
C MET A 114 -5.94 -2.65 -15.81
N THR A 115 -5.28 -1.58 -15.38
CA THR A 115 -3.84 -1.46 -15.51
C THR A 115 -3.30 -2.46 -14.52
N SER A 116 -2.36 -3.29 -14.97
CA SER A 116 -1.68 -4.19 -14.05
C SER A 116 -1.07 -3.33 -12.96
N PHE A 117 -1.65 -3.42 -11.76
CA PHE A 117 -1.17 -2.69 -10.61
C PHE A 117 0.14 -3.35 -10.21
N VAL A 118 1.25 -2.71 -10.59
CA VAL A 118 2.56 -3.04 -10.04
C VAL A 118 2.91 -1.89 -9.08
N PRO A 119 3.16 -2.19 -7.80
CA PRO A 119 3.60 -1.20 -6.83
C PRO A 119 4.76 -0.38 -7.40
N THR A 120 4.66 0.94 -7.29
CA THR A 120 5.52 1.90 -8.03
C THR A 120 7.01 1.67 -7.80
N LEU A 121 7.39 1.27 -6.59
CA LEU A 121 8.79 0.99 -6.21
C LEU A 121 9.29 -0.38 -6.69
N ARG A 122 8.39 -1.25 -7.18
CA ARG A 122 8.68 -2.62 -7.61
C ARG A 122 8.54 -2.81 -9.12
N ASP A 123 7.93 -1.88 -9.84
CA ASP A 123 7.89 -1.92 -11.31
C ASP A 123 9.26 -1.48 -11.89
N PRO A 124 10.01 -2.37 -12.57
CA PRO A 124 11.31 -2.03 -13.16
C PRO A 124 11.25 -0.87 -14.15
N ARG A 125 10.09 -0.65 -14.80
CA ARG A 125 9.91 0.41 -15.80
C ARG A 125 9.84 1.80 -15.16
N VAL A 126 9.38 1.90 -13.92
CA VAL A 126 9.22 3.18 -13.21
C VAL A 126 10.16 3.35 -12.03
N ALA A 127 10.73 2.27 -11.49
CA ALA A 127 11.55 2.29 -10.28
C ALA A 127 12.79 3.20 -10.38
N HIS A 128 13.30 3.48 -11.58
CA HIS A 128 14.47 4.33 -11.78
C HIS A 128 14.16 5.82 -12.02
N SER A 129 12.88 6.21 -12.12
CA SER A 129 12.49 7.59 -12.43
C SER A 129 11.50 8.14 -11.40
N VAL A 130 11.90 9.21 -10.71
CA VAL A 130 11.05 9.86 -9.67
C VAL A 130 9.75 10.41 -10.26
N SER A 131 9.80 10.96 -11.48
CA SER A 131 8.60 11.44 -12.18
C SER A 131 7.67 10.29 -12.57
N ALA A 132 8.22 9.18 -13.08
CA ALA A 132 7.44 7.99 -13.39
C ALA A 132 6.84 7.34 -12.14
N GLN A 133 7.58 7.32 -11.02
CA GLN A 133 7.07 6.88 -9.72
C GLN A 133 5.91 7.77 -9.23
N ALA A 134 5.99 9.09 -9.39
CA ALA A 134 4.93 10.01 -8.99
C ALA A 134 3.64 9.79 -9.79
N VAL A 135 3.74 9.63 -11.12
CA VAL A 135 2.60 9.32 -12.00
C VAL A 135 2.00 7.96 -11.64
N SER A 136 2.84 6.94 -11.46
CA SER A 136 2.40 5.59 -11.08
C SER A 136 1.74 5.60 -9.69
N LYS A 137 2.21 6.44 -8.76
CA LYS A 137 1.62 6.57 -7.42
C LYS A 137 0.26 7.25 -7.45
N ALA A 138 0.11 8.28 -8.29
CA ALA A 138 -1.19 8.90 -8.50
C ALA A 138 -2.19 7.93 -9.15
N ALA A 139 -1.74 7.08 -10.08
CA ALA A 139 -2.56 6.02 -10.65
C ALA A 139 -2.91 4.94 -9.60
N ALA A 140 -1.93 4.55 -8.78
CA ALA A 140 -2.10 3.62 -7.67
C ALA A 140 -3.18 4.09 -6.70
N ASP A 141 -3.16 5.35 -6.28
CA ASP A 141 -4.13 5.96 -5.35
C ASP A 141 -5.59 5.92 -5.89
N ARG A 142 -5.80 5.65 -7.19
CA ARG A 142 -7.13 5.49 -7.83
C ARG A 142 -7.68 4.06 -7.75
N CYS A 143 -6.94 3.12 -7.16
CA CYS A 143 -7.35 1.75 -6.96
C CYS A 143 -7.56 1.45 -5.46
N LEU A 144 -8.37 0.44 -5.16
CA LEU A 144 -8.48 -0.18 -3.83
C LEU A 144 -7.76 -1.54 -3.84
N PRO A 145 -6.43 -1.57 -3.59
CA PRO A 145 -5.71 -2.82 -3.52
C PRO A 145 -6.17 -3.64 -2.30
N LEU A 146 -6.34 -4.94 -2.47
CA LEU A 146 -6.61 -5.84 -1.35
C LEU A 146 -5.39 -5.96 -0.42
N VAL A 147 -4.22 -6.02 -1.03
CA VAL A 147 -2.90 -6.07 -0.41
C VAL A 147 -1.92 -5.27 -1.26
N GLU A 148 -0.97 -4.60 -0.63
CA GLU A 148 0.20 -4.04 -1.30
C GLU A 148 1.45 -4.62 -0.64
N PRO A 149 2.50 -4.97 -1.40
CA PRO A 149 3.76 -5.29 -0.80
C PRO A 149 4.27 -4.07 -0.04
N PRO A 150 4.82 -4.27 1.16
CA PRO A 150 5.29 -3.17 1.95
C PRO A 150 6.44 -2.44 1.23
N PRO A 151 6.64 -1.15 1.53
CA PRO A 151 7.83 -0.42 1.10
C PRO A 151 9.10 -1.19 1.51
N PRO A 152 10.20 -1.11 0.73
CA PRO A 152 11.44 -1.76 1.10
C PRO A 152 11.87 -1.42 2.54
N GLY A 153 12.06 -2.44 3.39
CA GLY A 153 12.44 -2.29 4.79
C GLY A 153 11.28 -2.25 5.80
N VAL A 154 10.03 -2.39 5.34
CA VAL A 154 8.86 -2.59 6.21
C VAL A 154 8.39 -4.05 6.06
N SER A 155 8.22 -4.77 7.17
CA SER A 155 7.73 -6.17 7.13
C SER A 155 6.21 -6.28 7.37
N ALA A 156 5.55 -5.19 7.77
CA ALA A 156 4.13 -5.21 8.07
C ALA A 156 3.30 -5.11 6.78
N VAL A 157 2.63 -6.20 6.41
CA VAL A 157 1.61 -6.20 5.35
C VAL A 157 0.31 -5.69 5.94
N SER A 158 -0.25 -4.63 5.34
CA SER A 158 -1.59 -4.14 5.67
C SER A 158 -2.59 -4.65 4.64
N LEU A 159 -3.73 -5.13 5.13
CA LEU A 159 -4.91 -5.37 4.30
C LEU A 159 -5.60 -4.03 4.00
N LEU A 160 -6.15 -3.88 2.79
CA LEU A 160 -6.77 -2.64 2.30
C LEU A 160 -5.94 -1.36 2.59
N PRO A 161 -4.65 -1.32 2.18
CA PRO A 161 -3.76 -0.24 2.56
C PRO A 161 -4.24 1.12 2.04
N GLY A 162 -4.36 2.08 2.96
CA GLY A 162 -4.77 3.44 2.63
C GLY A 162 -6.26 3.59 2.28
N LEU A 163 -7.13 2.62 2.61
CA LEU A 163 -8.57 2.63 2.33
C LEU A 163 -9.22 4.01 2.58
N LYS A 164 -9.10 4.53 3.81
CA LYS A 164 -9.63 5.84 4.20
C LYS A 164 -9.13 6.99 3.33
N LYS A 165 -7.82 7.03 3.06
CA LYS A 165 -7.20 8.08 2.23
C LYS A 165 -7.74 8.02 0.80
N ARG A 166 -7.78 6.82 0.22
CA ARG A 166 -8.20 6.57 -1.17
C ARG A 166 -9.67 6.91 -1.37
N LEU A 167 -10.54 6.48 -0.46
CA LEU A 167 -11.98 6.82 -0.48
C LEU A 167 -12.21 8.33 -0.32
N LYS A 168 -11.46 9.00 0.57
CA LYS A 168 -11.53 10.47 0.70
C LYS A 168 -11.18 11.19 -0.60
N GLN A 169 -10.13 10.73 -1.28
CA GLN A 169 -9.64 11.30 -2.55
C GLN A 169 -10.48 10.89 -3.78
N SER A 170 -11.36 9.90 -3.65
CA SER A 170 -12.18 9.40 -4.75
C SER A 170 -13.21 10.43 -5.21
N PHE A 171 -13.51 10.40 -6.51
CA PHE A 171 -14.54 11.23 -7.11
C PHE A 171 -15.93 10.81 -6.58
N CYS A 172 -16.70 11.78 -6.10
CA CYS A 172 -18.06 11.57 -5.61
C CYS A 172 -18.76 12.94 -5.51
N GLU A 173 -19.49 13.30 -6.56
CA GLU A 173 -20.24 14.55 -6.66
C GLU A 173 -21.64 14.38 -6.04
N PRO A 174 -22.15 15.34 -5.24
CA PRO A 174 -23.51 15.31 -4.73
C PRO A 174 -24.55 15.16 -5.85
N GLY A 175 -25.57 14.33 -5.66
CA GLY A 175 -26.65 14.16 -6.64
C GLY A 175 -26.30 13.31 -7.87
N ASN A 176 -25.00 13.09 -8.16
CA ASN A 176 -24.57 12.33 -9.32
C ASN A 176 -24.69 10.82 -9.08
N VAL A 177 -25.69 10.21 -9.71
CA VAL A 177 -25.93 8.75 -9.66
C VAL A 177 -25.45 8.01 -10.90
N LEU A 178 -25.21 8.73 -12.01
CA LEU A 178 -24.83 8.14 -13.29
C LEU A 178 -23.36 7.75 -13.31
N THR A 179 -22.49 8.66 -12.85
CA THR A 179 -21.04 8.46 -12.85
C THR A 179 -20.52 8.56 -11.42
N ASN A 180 -20.80 7.53 -10.62
CA ASN A 180 -20.41 7.51 -9.22
C ASN A 180 -19.78 6.17 -8.83
N PRO A 181 -18.44 6.08 -8.83
CA PRO A 181 -17.78 4.82 -8.56
C PRO A 181 -18.03 4.29 -7.16
N LEU A 182 -18.20 5.19 -6.17
CA LEU A 182 -18.43 4.78 -4.79
C LEU A 182 -19.82 4.22 -4.58
N LEU A 183 -20.84 4.84 -5.19
CA LEU A 183 -22.21 4.36 -5.13
C LEU A 183 -22.35 3.01 -5.83
N GLU A 184 -21.68 2.83 -6.97
CA GLU A 184 -21.68 1.54 -7.69
C GLU A 184 -20.96 0.44 -6.91
N ILE A 185 -19.78 0.71 -6.34
CA ILE A 185 -19.07 -0.25 -5.47
C ILE A 185 -19.94 -0.60 -4.26
N PHE A 186 -20.61 0.37 -3.65
CA PHE A 186 -21.51 0.12 -2.52
C PHE A 186 -22.65 -0.84 -2.92
N LYS A 187 -23.31 -0.59 -4.07
CA LYS A 187 -24.38 -1.45 -4.57
C LYS A 187 -23.92 -2.87 -4.92
N LEU A 188 -22.75 -3.01 -5.55
CA LEU A 188 -22.26 -4.29 -6.06
C LEU A 188 -21.48 -5.12 -5.03
N VAL A 189 -20.91 -4.49 -4.00
CA VAL A 189 -20.05 -5.16 -3.00
C VAL A 189 -20.64 -5.13 -1.61
N VAL A 190 -21.21 -4.01 -1.16
CA VAL A 190 -21.69 -3.89 0.23
C VAL A 190 -23.10 -4.48 0.40
N LEU A 191 -24.03 -4.16 -0.51
CA LEU A 191 -25.40 -4.67 -0.37
C LEU A 191 -25.51 -6.20 -0.39
N PRO A 192 -24.79 -6.94 -1.27
CA PRO A 192 -24.87 -8.39 -1.29
C PRO A 192 -24.28 -9.07 -0.04
N GLU A 193 -23.53 -8.34 0.78
CA GLU A 193 -22.92 -8.84 2.01
C GLU A 193 -23.85 -8.74 3.23
N LEU A 194 -24.96 -8.00 3.11
CA LEU A 194 -25.97 -7.92 4.15
C LEU A 194 -26.71 -9.25 4.28
N LYS A 195 -26.99 -9.67 5.52
CA LYS A 195 -27.76 -10.89 5.75
C LYS A 195 -29.20 -10.72 5.26
N PRO A 196 -29.87 -11.82 4.87
CA PRO A 196 -31.31 -11.77 4.61
C PRO A 196 -32.04 -11.16 5.81
N GLN A 197 -32.86 -10.15 5.55
CA GLN A 197 -33.64 -9.39 6.55
C GLN A 197 -32.85 -8.41 7.45
N GLU A 198 -31.57 -8.18 7.19
CA GLU A 198 -30.78 -7.19 7.92
C GLU A 198 -31.11 -5.76 7.47
N ASN A 199 -31.27 -4.83 8.42
CA ASN A 199 -31.44 -3.41 8.09
C ASN A 199 -30.10 -2.79 7.72
N LEU A 200 -30.09 -1.96 6.67
CA LEU A 200 -28.93 -1.18 6.28
C LEU A 200 -28.89 0.12 7.09
N VAL A 201 -27.83 0.32 7.86
CA VAL A 201 -27.61 1.55 8.64
C VAL A 201 -26.54 2.40 7.97
N LEU A 202 -26.93 3.57 7.47
CA LEU A 202 -26.03 4.54 6.85
C LEU A 202 -25.58 5.55 7.92
N PRO A 203 -24.28 5.66 8.21
CA PRO A 203 -23.75 6.60 9.19
C PRO A 203 -23.98 8.04 8.72
N ARG A 204 -24.56 8.86 9.58
CA ARG A 204 -24.79 10.29 9.37
C ARG A 204 -24.84 10.99 10.74
N SER A 205 -24.33 12.21 10.82
CA SER A 205 -24.24 12.94 12.09
C SER A 205 -25.61 13.44 12.58
N ASP A 206 -25.76 13.61 13.89
CA ASP A 206 -27.00 14.11 14.50
C ASP A 206 -27.38 15.51 14.00
N GLN A 207 -26.38 16.35 13.70
CA GLN A 207 -26.57 17.69 13.13
C GLN A 207 -27.24 17.67 11.74
N HIS A 208 -27.18 16.52 11.05
CA HIS A 208 -27.78 16.33 9.73
C HIS A 208 -28.97 15.37 9.78
N GLY A 209 -29.55 15.10 10.95
CA GLY A 209 -30.74 14.24 11.10
C GLY A 209 -30.44 12.82 11.54
N GLY A 210 -29.19 12.51 11.91
CA GLY A 210 -28.79 11.23 12.48
C GLY A 210 -28.70 10.08 11.45
N PRO A 211 -28.31 8.87 11.90
CA PRO A 211 -28.15 7.70 11.03
C PRO A 211 -29.43 7.34 10.26
N ILE A 212 -29.28 7.01 8.97
CA ILE A 212 -30.41 6.60 8.13
C ILE A 212 -30.50 5.08 8.17
N THR A 213 -31.65 4.55 8.60
CA THR A 213 -31.89 3.10 8.62
C THR A 213 -32.87 2.73 7.51
N LEU A 214 -32.47 1.78 6.66
CA LEU A 214 -33.28 1.25 5.57
C LEU A 214 -33.58 -0.22 5.82
N THR A 215 -34.83 -0.60 5.62
CA THR A 215 -35.28 -1.98 5.67
C THR A 215 -34.89 -2.74 4.40
N PRO A 216 -34.82 -4.08 4.45
CA PRO A 216 -34.59 -4.94 3.29
C PRO A 216 -35.45 -4.62 2.07
N ALA A 217 -36.74 -4.33 2.29
CA ALA A 217 -37.65 -3.97 1.21
C ALA A 217 -37.28 -2.64 0.55
N GLU A 218 -36.75 -1.68 1.31
CA GLU A 218 -36.39 -0.36 0.82
C GLU A 218 -35.10 -0.38 0.02
N TYR A 219 -34.03 -1.02 0.52
CA TYR A 219 -32.75 -1.02 -0.20
C TYR A 219 -32.65 -2.08 -1.32
N SER A 220 -33.48 -3.13 -1.28
CA SER A 220 -33.54 -4.12 -2.37
C SER A 220 -34.42 -3.64 -3.54
N GLY A 221 -35.26 -2.62 -3.31
CA GLY A 221 -36.06 -1.98 -4.35
C GLY A 221 -35.18 -1.23 -5.35
N ALA A 222 -35.57 -1.27 -6.63
CA ALA A 222 -34.85 -0.55 -7.66
C ALA A 222 -34.83 0.96 -7.37
N GLY A 223 -33.64 1.53 -7.23
CA GLY A 223 -33.44 2.97 -7.24
C GLY A 223 -33.52 3.69 -5.89
N ARG A 224 -33.90 3.07 -4.77
CA ARG A 224 -34.06 3.82 -3.49
C ARG A 224 -32.78 4.52 -3.04
N LEU A 225 -31.64 3.84 -3.11
CA LEU A 225 -30.34 4.42 -2.77
C LEU A 225 -29.93 5.50 -3.77
N ASP A 226 -30.26 5.29 -5.05
CA ASP A 226 -30.00 6.26 -6.11
C ASP A 226 -30.86 7.52 -5.89
N ASP A 227 -32.14 7.38 -5.54
CA ASP A 227 -33.04 8.48 -5.21
C ASP A 227 -32.55 9.27 -3.98
N MET A 228 -32.11 8.57 -2.94
CA MET A 228 -31.58 9.23 -1.74
C MET A 228 -30.32 10.02 -2.04
N PHE A 229 -29.44 9.51 -2.92
CA PHE A 229 -28.24 10.21 -3.32
C PHE A 229 -28.54 11.36 -4.29
N ALA A 230 -29.42 11.15 -5.27
CA ALA A 230 -29.88 12.13 -6.26
C ALA A 230 -30.58 13.33 -5.61
N ASN A 231 -31.41 13.07 -4.60
CA ASN A 231 -32.08 14.11 -3.81
C ASN A 231 -31.22 14.67 -2.67
N GLU A 232 -29.93 14.35 -2.64
CA GLU A 232 -28.94 14.83 -1.65
C GLU A 232 -29.31 14.53 -0.19
N GLN A 233 -30.20 13.55 0.04
CA GLN A 233 -30.54 13.06 1.39
C GLN A 233 -29.39 12.26 1.99
N TRP A 234 -28.59 11.61 1.14
CA TRP A 234 -27.38 10.91 1.52
C TRP A 234 -26.16 11.59 0.92
N HIS A 235 -25.37 12.25 1.77
CA HIS A 235 -24.26 13.10 1.34
C HIS A 235 -23.02 12.28 0.91
N PRO A 236 -22.19 12.75 -0.05
CA PRO A 236 -20.96 12.07 -0.45
C PRO A 236 -20.01 11.69 0.69
N GLY A 237 -19.91 12.53 1.72
CA GLY A 237 -19.11 12.25 2.92
C GLY A 237 -19.63 11.08 3.75
N ASP A 238 -20.95 10.95 3.84
CA ASP A 238 -21.62 9.85 4.53
C ASP A 238 -21.46 8.55 3.73
N LEU A 239 -21.63 8.59 2.41
CA LEU A 239 -21.37 7.45 1.52
C LEU A 239 -19.92 6.95 1.63
N LYS A 240 -18.94 7.86 1.61
CA LYS A 240 -17.52 7.51 1.80
C LYS A 240 -17.28 6.83 3.15
N THR A 241 -17.91 7.33 4.21
CA THR A 241 -17.80 6.78 5.57
C THR A 241 -18.48 5.42 5.68
N ALA A 242 -19.69 5.27 5.10
CA ALA A 242 -20.44 4.03 5.06
C ALA A 242 -19.63 2.93 4.33
N LEU A 243 -19.05 3.27 3.18
CA LEU A 243 -18.23 2.36 2.40
C LEU A 243 -16.93 1.97 3.13
N GLU A 244 -16.26 2.93 3.79
CA GLU A 244 -15.07 2.66 4.64
C GLU A 244 -15.41 1.63 5.72
N GLN A 245 -16.51 1.85 6.46
CA GLN A 245 -16.94 0.97 7.55
C GLN A 245 -17.35 -0.41 7.03
N ALA A 246 -18.09 -0.49 5.94
CA ALA A 246 -18.54 -1.75 5.35
C ALA A 246 -17.37 -2.59 4.81
N LEU A 247 -16.41 -1.96 4.13
CA LEU A 247 -15.23 -2.67 3.61
C LEU A 247 -14.30 -3.13 4.74
N SER A 248 -14.13 -2.33 5.80
CA SER A 248 -13.32 -2.73 6.96
C SER A 248 -13.98 -3.83 7.81
N SER A 249 -15.30 -3.79 8.00
CA SER A 249 -16.01 -4.81 8.80
C SER A 249 -16.25 -6.10 8.02
N GLY A 250 -16.52 -6.02 6.72
CA GLY A 250 -16.76 -7.21 5.87
C GLY A 250 -15.49 -7.73 5.23
N LEU A 251 -15.02 -7.03 4.19
CA LEU A 251 -13.94 -7.50 3.32
C LEU A 251 -12.61 -7.64 4.08
N GLN A 252 -12.20 -6.64 4.86
CA GLN A 252 -10.94 -6.68 5.59
C GLN A 252 -10.93 -7.78 6.66
N GLN A 253 -12.05 -8.01 7.35
CA GLN A 253 -12.16 -9.12 8.31
C GLN A 253 -12.06 -10.47 7.61
N ARG A 254 -12.77 -10.68 6.49
CA ARG A 254 -12.66 -11.94 5.73
C ARG A 254 -11.25 -12.17 5.21
N LEU A 255 -10.60 -11.13 4.68
CA LEU A 255 -9.20 -11.19 4.29
C LEU A 255 -8.33 -11.58 5.48
N SER A 256 -8.51 -10.99 6.66
CA SER A 256 -7.72 -11.36 7.85
C SER A 256 -7.96 -12.80 8.31
N ALA A 257 -9.17 -13.31 8.14
CA ALA A 257 -9.54 -14.67 8.54
C ALA A 257 -9.02 -15.75 7.58
N HIS A 258 -8.88 -15.44 6.29
CA HIS A 258 -8.51 -16.42 5.25
C HIS A 258 -7.13 -16.19 4.62
N SER A 259 -6.45 -15.08 4.93
CA SER A 259 -5.09 -14.85 4.45
C SER A 259 -4.08 -15.66 5.27
N PRO A 260 -2.93 -15.98 4.66
CA PRO A 260 -1.76 -16.47 5.39
C PRO A 260 -1.35 -15.51 6.51
N SER A 261 -0.47 -15.98 7.41
CA SER A 261 0.09 -15.12 8.44
C SER A 261 0.73 -13.86 7.82
N PRO A 262 0.71 -12.68 8.49
CA PRO A 262 1.26 -11.45 7.90
C PRO A 262 2.72 -11.57 7.43
N CYS A 263 3.52 -12.40 8.10
CA CYS A 263 4.91 -12.69 7.71
C CYS A 263 4.97 -13.48 6.40
N GLU A 264 4.23 -14.60 6.33
CA GLU A 264 4.18 -15.45 5.13
C GLU A 264 3.61 -14.70 3.92
N LEU A 265 2.56 -13.91 4.14
CA LEU A 265 1.99 -13.05 3.11
C LEU A 265 3.02 -12.02 2.62
N GLY A 266 3.83 -11.47 3.53
CA GLY A 266 4.94 -10.57 3.19
C GLY A 266 5.97 -11.24 2.29
N ASP A 267 6.39 -12.45 2.65
CA ASP A 267 7.36 -13.24 1.87
C ASP A 267 6.83 -13.58 0.47
N LEU A 268 5.54 -13.96 0.37
CA LEU A 268 4.87 -14.22 -0.90
C LEU A 268 4.81 -12.96 -1.77
N LEU A 269 4.49 -11.82 -1.18
CA LEU A 269 4.43 -10.53 -1.87
C LEU A 269 5.82 -10.08 -2.34
N ASP A 270 6.87 -10.27 -1.54
CA ASP A 270 8.25 -10.01 -1.93
C ASP A 270 8.74 -10.94 -3.04
N ALA A 271 8.30 -12.21 -3.03
CA ALA A 271 8.60 -13.16 -4.08
C ALA A 271 7.87 -12.83 -5.39
N ALA A 272 6.59 -12.44 -5.32
CA ALA A 272 5.76 -12.10 -6.47
C ALA A 272 6.15 -10.75 -7.11
N PHE A 273 6.53 -9.77 -6.29
CA PHE A 273 6.88 -8.42 -6.74
C PHE A 273 8.31 -8.05 -6.28
N PRO A 274 9.37 -8.61 -6.86
CA PRO A 274 10.74 -8.36 -6.39
C PRO A 274 11.17 -6.90 -6.59
N VAL A 275 12.01 -6.39 -5.68
CA VAL A 275 12.57 -5.03 -5.80
C VAL A 275 13.62 -4.98 -6.92
N PRO A 276 13.47 -4.11 -7.93
CA PRO A 276 14.47 -3.93 -8.99
C PRO A 276 15.83 -3.54 -8.39
N GLY A 277 16.87 -4.32 -8.69
CA GLY A 277 18.23 -4.05 -8.23
C GLY A 277 18.73 -4.88 -7.03
N LYS A 278 17.86 -5.57 -6.28
CA LYS A 278 18.31 -6.63 -5.35
C LYS A 278 18.58 -7.90 -6.14
N LYS A 279 19.84 -8.21 -6.45
CA LYS A 279 20.23 -9.54 -6.93
C LYS A 279 19.87 -10.56 -5.84
N LYS A 280 18.94 -11.48 -6.11
CA LYS A 280 18.77 -12.68 -5.30
C LYS A 280 20.05 -13.50 -5.46
N ASP A 281 20.81 -13.67 -4.36
CA ASP A 281 21.78 -14.76 -4.25
C ASP A 281 21.02 -16.07 -4.43
N LYS A 282 21.08 -16.63 -5.65
CA LYS A 282 20.70 -18.02 -5.87
C LYS A 282 21.77 -18.86 -5.18
N HIS A 283 21.43 -19.48 -4.06
CA HIS A 283 22.10 -20.72 -3.69
C HIS A 283 21.81 -21.75 -4.79
N PRO A 284 22.85 -22.28 -5.43
CA PRO A 284 23.00 -23.72 -5.43
C PRO A 284 24.29 -24.09 -4.70
N GLN A 285 24.19 -25.12 -3.89
CA GLN A 285 25.33 -25.79 -3.27
C GLN A 285 26.35 -26.18 -4.34
N GLY A 286 27.61 -25.81 -4.14
CA GLY A 286 28.71 -26.16 -5.02
C GLY A 286 29.99 -25.44 -4.61
N SER A 287 30.93 -26.18 -4.08
CA SER A 287 32.12 -25.72 -3.37
C SER A 287 33.18 -24.99 -4.21
N LYS A 288 33.96 -24.15 -3.50
CA LYS A 288 35.38 -23.75 -3.65
C LYS A 288 35.73 -22.43 -4.36
N GLN A 289 36.16 -21.51 -3.48
CA GLN A 289 37.41 -20.74 -3.47
C GLN A 289 37.64 -19.64 -4.51
N GLY A 290 37.80 -18.43 -3.96
CA GLY A 290 38.91 -17.56 -4.32
C GLY A 290 38.53 -16.29 -5.06
N GLY A 291 38.31 -15.20 -4.32
CA GLY A 291 38.23 -13.87 -4.90
C GLY A 291 37.68 -12.84 -3.93
N LYS A 292 38.58 -12.08 -3.30
CA LYS A 292 38.23 -10.95 -2.42
C LYS A 292 37.40 -9.94 -3.21
N SER A 293 36.25 -9.55 -2.67
CA SER A 293 35.48 -8.36 -3.06
C SER A 293 35.00 -7.66 -1.78
N PRO A 294 34.84 -6.33 -1.79
CA PRO A 294 34.95 -5.50 -0.60
C PRO A 294 33.75 -5.66 0.34
N ARG A 295 34.01 -5.59 1.65
CA ARG A 295 33.02 -5.59 2.72
C ARG A 295 31.94 -4.53 2.44
N SER A 296 30.71 -4.95 2.19
CA SER A 296 29.54 -4.10 2.48
C SER A 296 29.45 -3.96 4.00
N SER A 297 29.46 -2.73 4.50
CA SER A 297 29.29 -2.43 5.91
C SER A 297 27.87 -2.82 6.36
N LYS A 298 27.75 -3.45 7.54
CA LYS A 298 26.49 -3.75 8.25
C LYS A 298 25.59 -2.52 8.54
N ALA A 299 25.94 -1.33 8.05
CA ALA A 299 25.28 -0.06 8.32
C ALA A 299 24.07 0.22 7.40
N ASP A 300 23.88 -0.55 6.33
CA ASP A 300 22.77 -0.39 5.37
C ASP A 300 21.55 -1.30 5.67
N GLU A 301 21.61 -2.08 6.76
CA GLU A 301 20.48 -2.91 7.22
C GLU A 301 19.60 -2.12 8.20
N PHE A 302 18.29 -2.12 7.98
CA PHE A 302 17.33 -1.45 8.86
C PHE A 302 16.99 -2.32 10.06
N ASP A 303 17.60 -1.99 11.20
CA ASP A 303 17.30 -2.57 12.51
C ASP A 303 17.29 -1.45 13.56
N PRO A 304 16.12 -1.09 14.14
CA PRO A 304 16.00 -0.11 15.23
C PRO A 304 16.92 -0.34 16.43
N SER A 305 17.36 -1.59 16.68
CA SER A 305 18.32 -1.92 17.73
C SER A 305 19.70 -1.27 17.54
N LEU A 306 20.01 -0.83 16.32
CA LEU A 306 21.25 -0.13 15.98
C LEU A 306 21.25 1.35 16.41
N LEU A 307 20.11 1.91 16.84
CA LEU A 307 20.06 3.29 17.33
C LEU A 307 20.63 3.39 18.73
N GLU A 308 21.54 4.34 18.92
CA GLU A 308 22.00 4.75 20.23
C GLU A 308 21.13 5.92 20.73
N VAL A 309 20.43 5.68 21.84
CA VAL A 309 19.52 6.64 22.46
C VAL A 309 20.02 6.95 23.86
N GLN A 310 20.17 8.24 24.18
CA GLN A 310 20.66 8.68 25.48
C GLN A 310 19.81 9.83 26.04
N VAL A 311 19.71 9.90 27.37
CA VAL A 311 19.16 11.05 28.08
C VAL A 311 20.25 12.13 28.14
N GLY A 312 19.96 13.32 27.65
CA GLY A 312 20.84 14.48 27.69
C GLY A 312 20.20 15.65 28.44
N LYS A 313 21.01 16.39 29.19
CA LYS A 313 20.60 17.63 29.87
C LYS A 313 20.82 18.82 28.93
N ILE A 314 19.77 19.59 28.67
CA ILE A 314 19.87 20.81 27.88
C ILE A 314 20.44 21.93 28.75
N VAL A 315 21.71 22.26 28.55
CA VAL A 315 22.46 23.23 29.37
C VAL A 315 22.19 24.66 28.91
N HIS A 316 22.04 24.86 27.60
CA HIS A 316 21.91 26.19 27.03
C HIS A 316 21.11 26.15 25.72
N VAL A 317 20.24 27.15 25.49
CA VAL A 317 19.46 27.31 24.26
C VAL A 317 19.69 28.71 23.69
N GLN A 318 20.05 28.81 22.40
CA GLN A 318 20.21 30.08 21.67
C GLN A 318 19.37 30.08 20.40
N PRO A 319 18.90 31.25 19.93
CA PRO A 319 18.33 31.37 18.60
C PRO A 319 19.37 31.00 17.54
N HIS A 320 18.92 30.36 16.46
CA HIS A 320 19.79 30.03 15.33
C HIS A 320 20.34 31.32 14.69
N PRO A 321 21.63 31.40 14.33
CA PRO A 321 22.24 32.63 13.80
C PRO A 321 21.63 33.09 12.47
N ILE A 322 21.05 32.17 11.70
CA ILE A 322 20.50 32.43 10.37
C ILE A 322 18.99 32.19 10.28
N SER A 323 18.44 31.28 11.09
CA SER A 323 17.07 30.80 10.93
C SER A 323 16.17 31.43 11.98
N ALA A 324 15.07 32.07 11.57
CA ALA A 324 14.14 32.69 12.51
C ALA A 324 13.33 31.69 13.35
N ASN A 325 13.21 30.44 12.89
CA ASN A 325 12.31 29.43 13.46
C ASN A 325 13.05 28.29 14.19
N LEU A 326 14.39 28.32 14.25
CA LEU A 326 15.20 27.27 14.85
C LEU A 326 15.99 27.80 16.04
N ASN A 327 16.28 26.90 16.98
CA ASN A 327 17.13 27.13 18.13
C ASN A 327 18.27 26.11 18.15
N VAL A 328 19.41 26.53 18.67
CA VAL A 328 20.59 25.68 18.91
C VAL A 328 20.68 25.37 20.39
N CYS A 329 20.61 24.08 20.72
CA CYS A 329 20.72 23.56 22.07
C CYS A 329 22.10 22.94 22.30
N ARG A 330 22.74 23.31 23.40
CA ARG A 330 23.92 22.62 23.94
C ARG A 330 23.45 21.56 24.93
N VAL A 331 23.76 20.31 24.65
CA VAL A 331 23.26 19.15 25.39
C VAL A 331 24.43 18.43 26.05
N SER A 332 24.40 18.28 27.36
CA SER A 332 25.37 17.49 28.13
C SER A 332 24.86 16.07 28.33
N PHE A 333 25.72 15.08 28.08
CA PHE A 333 25.49 13.67 28.36
C PHE A 333 26.38 13.18 29.53
N GLY A 334 26.73 14.08 30.46
CA GLY A 334 27.75 13.84 31.48
C GLY A 334 29.10 14.38 31.02
N ASP A 335 30.00 13.50 30.59
CA ASP A 335 31.39 13.85 30.23
C ASP A 335 31.55 14.47 28.82
N GLN A 336 30.47 14.54 28.04
CA GLN A 336 30.47 15.07 26.68
C GLN A 336 29.35 16.08 26.48
N GLU A 337 29.65 17.15 25.76
CA GLU A 337 28.66 18.13 25.30
C GLU A 337 28.58 18.10 23.78
N ARG A 338 27.36 18.09 23.25
CA ARG A 338 27.07 18.05 21.82
C ARG A 338 26.00 19.07 21.44
N CYS A 339 25.99 19.48 20.17
CA CYS A 339 25.04 20.45 19.65
C CYS A 339 23.82 19.76 19.02
N SER A 340 22.63 20.32 19.26
CA SER A 340 21.37 19.91 18.61
C SER A 340 20.64 21.12 18.07
N VAL A 341 20.23 21.09 16.80
CA VAL A 341 19.39 22.13 16.19
C VAL A 341 17.94 21.67 16.19
N ILE A 342 17.03 22.48 16.75
CA ILE A 342 15.62 22.12 16.98
C ILE A 342 14.66 23.24 16.57
N GLY A 343 13.42 22.89 16.20
CA GLY A 343 12.36 23.84 15.85
C GLY A 343 11.37 24.15 16.97
N LEU A 344 11.78 23.99 18.24
CA LEU A 344 10.92 24.19 19.42
C LEU A 344 11.28 25.48 20.17
N PRO A 345 10.32 26.13 20.85
CA PRO A 345 10.57 27.38 21.58
C PRO A 345 11.54 27.20 22.76
N ALA A 346 12.45 28.16 22.93
CA ALA A 346 13.53 28.09 23.92
C ALA A 346 13.05 28.06 25.38
N SER A 347 11.92 28.73 25.68
CA SER A 347 11.37 28.86 27.04
C SER A 347 10.94 27.53 27.66
N ALA A 348 10.72 26.49 26.85
CA ALA A 348 10.22 25.20 27.33
C ALA A 348 11.32 24.17 27.65
N LEU A 349 12.59 24.45 27.34
CA LEU A 349 13.63 23.40 27.20
C LEU A 349 14.87 23.59 28.08
N HIS A 350 15.10 24.77 28.64
CA HIS A 350 16.28 25.02 29.48
C HIS A 350 16.28 24.14 30.74
N ASP A 351 17.45 23.59 31.09
CA ASP A 351 17.70 22.73 32.27
C ASP A 351 16.88 21.42 32.35
N LYS A 352 16.24 21.01 31.25
CA LYS A 352 15.48 19.76 31.21
C LYS A 352 16.31 18.58 30.73
N ASN A 353 16.01 17.41 31.27
CA ASN A 353 16.52 16.14 30.79
C ASN A 353 15.58 15.61 29.69
N ALA A 354 16.10 15.46 28.49
CA ALA A 354 15.34 14.99 27.33
C ALA A 354 16.07 13.85 26.61
N VAL A 355 15.35 13.14 25.75
CA VAL A 355 15.89 11.97 25.04
C VAL A 355 16.42 12.36 23.67
N PHE A 356 17.64 11.91 23.37
CA PHE A 356 18.37 12.21 22.13
C PHE A 356 18.88 10.96 21.44
N LEU A 357 18.96 11.03 20.12
CA LEU A 357 19.63 10.05 19.26
C LEU A 357 21.07 10.51 19.02
N THR A 358 22.05 9.66 19.39
CA THR A 358 23.47 10.05 19.46
C THR A 358 24.36 9.50 18.36
N ASN A 359 23.87 8.56 17.55
CA ASN A 359 24.62 7.91 16.48
C ASN A 359 24.01 8.14 15.08
N LEU A 360 23.28 9.24 14.90
CA LEU A 360 22.85 9.66 13.56
C LEU A 360 24.00 10.35 12.82
N LYS A 361 23.97 10.30 11.49
CA LYS A 361 24.84 11.12 10.65
C LYS A 361 24.62 12.59 10.97
N VAL A 362 25.70 13.29 11.30
CA VAL A 362 25.70 14.73 11.60
C VAL A 362 25.07 15.48 10.44
N CYS A 363 24.11 16.35 10.76
CA CYS A 363 23.38 17.16 9.79
C CYS A 363 23.79 18.62 9.96
N GLU A 364 24.07 19.30 8.85
CA GLU A 364 24.37 20.73 8.86
C GLU A 364 23.11 21.50 8.44
N VAL A 365 22.60 22.33 9.34
CA VAL A 365 21.41 23.14 9.13
C VAL A 365 21.86 24.58 9.02
N GLU A 366 21.81 25.15 7.81
CA GLU A 366 22.16 26.55 7.55
C GLU A 366 23.51 26.97 8.19
N GLY A 367 24.54 26.12 8.11
CA GLY A 367 25.89 26.38 8.62
C GLY A 367 26.14 26.02 10.09
N VAL A 368 25.13 25.51 10.82
CA VAL A 368 25.30 24.97 12.19
C VAL A 368 25.20 23.46 12.17
N ARG A 369 26.17 22.79 12.80
CA ARG A 369 26.22 21.32 12.89
C ARG A 369 25.32 20.81 14.02
N SER A 370 24.35 19.98 13.67
CA SER A 370 23.50 19.22 14.57
C SER A 370 24.06 17.80 14.71
N GLU A 371 24.68 17.52 15.85
CA GLU A 371 25.37 16.26 16.14
C GLU A 371 24.45 15.22 16.78
N VAL A 372 23.39 15.68 17.45
CA VAL A 372 22.38 14.82 18.09
C VAL A 372 20.99 15.32 17.76
N LYS A 373 20.01 14.40 17.70
CA LYS A 373 18.62 14.73 17.38
C LYS A 373 17.71 14.51 18.58
N LEU A 374 16.95 15.53 18.96
CA LEU A 374 15.91 15.46 19.99
C LEU A 374 14.75 14.56 19.53
N VAL A 375 14.27 13.70 20.42
CA VAL A 375 13.07 12.89 20.19
C VAL A 375 11.84 13.67 20.63
N CYS A 376 10.90 13.89 19.70
CA CYS A 376 9.62 14.53 19.98
C CYS A 376 8.45 13.56 19.80
N VAL A 377 7.37 13.82 20.52
CA VAL A 377 6.11 13.08 20.50
C VAL A 377 5.04 14.00 19.93
N ALA A 378 4.23 13.48 19.00
CA ALA A 378 3.12 14.24 18.44
C ALA A 378 2.07 14.53 19.53
N SER A 379 1.63 15.78 19.64
CA SER A 379 0.60 16.18 20.59
C SER A 379 -0.78 15.66 20.17
N LEU A 380 -1.44 14.88 21.04
CA LEU A 380 -2.78 14.31 20.79
C LEU A 380 -3.89 15.38 20.67
N ALA A 381 -3.62 16.61 21.12
CA ALA A 381 -4.56 17.73 21.09
C ALA A 381 -4.47 18.60 19.81
N GLY A 382 -3.71 18.16 18.79
CA GLY A 382 -3.54 18.91 17.53
C GLY A 382 -2.61 20.13 17.64
N GLY A 383 -1.73 20.16 18.66
CA GLY A 383 -0.70 21.18 18.86
C GLY A 383 0.66 20.83 18.27
N ASN A 384 1.68 21.65 18.55
CA ASN A 384 3.08 21.41 18.16
C ASN A 384 3.63 20.12 18.81
N ASP A 385 4.63 19.50 18.18
CA ASP A 385 5.34 18.34 18.74
C ASP A 385 5.96 18.67 20.11
N GLU A 386 5.80 17.78 21.08
CA GLU A 386 6.34 17.95 22.44
C GLU A 386 7.62 17.13 22.62
N PRO A 387 8.65 17.67 23.30
CA PRO A 387 9.89 16.93 23.55
C PRO A 387 9.65 15.76 24.51
N LEU A 388 10.31 14.63 24.28
CA LEU A 388 10.29 13.52 25.23
C LEU A 388 11.18 13.83 26.44
N LEU A 389 10.55 14.21 27.55
CA LEU A 389 11.23 14.54 28.80
C LEU A 389 11.42 13.30 29.69
N CYS A 390 12.58 13.22 30.35
CA CYS A 390 12.96 12.14 31.26
C CYS A 390 13.63 12.73 32.51
N GLU A 391 12.85 13.49 33.29
CA GLU A 391 13.36 14.27 34.44
C GLU A 391 13.96 13.39 35.55
N ASN A 392 13.51 12.13 35.68
CA ASN A 392 13.94 11.19 36.71
C ASN A 392 15.27 10.48 36.42
N HIS A 393 15.89 10.71 35.26
CA HIS A 393 17.11 10.01 34.83
C HIS A 393 18.29 10.96 34.66
N THR A 394 19.49 10.51 35.00
CA THR A 394 20.73 11.30 34.88
C THR A 394 21.16 11.43 33.42
N ALA A 395 21.82 12.55 33.08
CA ALA A 395 22.45 12.72 31.77
C ALA A 395 23.45 11.58 31.48
N GLY A 396 23.46 11.08 30.25
CA GLY A 396 24.24 9.92 29.82
C GLY A 396 23.54 8.56 30.02
N THR A 397 22.35 8.52 30.63
CA THR A 397 21.57 7.27 30.75
C THR A 397 21.21 6.74 29.36
N ARG A 398 21.51 5.46 29.10
CA ARG A 398 21.23 4.81 27.82
C ARG A 398 19.85 4.18 27.79
N LEU A 399 19.18 4.31 26.65
CA LEU A 399 17.89 3.71 26.34
C LEU A 399 18.07 2.74 25.15
N ARG A 400 17.35 1.62 25.16
CA ARG A 400 17.40 0.60 24.09
C ARG A 400 16.02 0.28 23.55
N PHE A 401 15.97 0.06 22.24
CA PHE A 401 14.81 -0.53 21.57
C PHE A 401 14.77 -2.04 21.83
N ARG A 402 13.59 -2.56 22.17
CA ARG A 402 13.31 -3.99 22.30
C ARG A 402 12.05 -4.37 21.53
N LEU A 403 12.09 -5.49 20.84
CA LEU A 403 10.92 -6.07 20.18
C LEU A 403 9.99 -6.69 21.22
N THR A 404 8.68 -6.46 21.09
CA THR A 404 7.65 -6.88 22.06
C THR A 404 7.19 -8.34 21.86
N SER A 405 7.50 -8.98 20.72
CA SER A 405 6.97 -10.32 20.35
C SER A 405 8.02 -11.43 20.13
N GLY A 406 9.27 -11.25 20.56
CA GLY A 406 10.33 -12.27 20.44
C GLY A 406 10.76 -12.85 21.80
N LYS A 407 11.06 -14.15 21.86
CA LYS A 407 11.82 -14.76 22.99
C LYS A 407 13.03 -13.88 23.30
N SER A 408 13.28 -13.62 24.58
CA SER A 408 14.35 -12.77 25.11
C SER A 408 15.73 -13.13 24.55
N GLY A 409 16.04 -12.66 23.34
CA GLY A 409 17.40 -12.61 22.81
C GLY A 409 18.12 -11.51 23.56
N ARG A 410 19.29 -11.81 24.14
CA ARG A 410 20.19 -10.79 24.68
C ARG A 410 20.39 -9.73 23.60
N GLY A 411 19.87 -8.52 23.83
CA GLY A 411 20.07 -7.39 22.93
C GLY A 411 21.57 -7.21 22.73
N HIS A 412 22.00 -7.30 21.48
CA HIS A 412 23.39 -7.02 21.13
C HIS A 412 23.59 -5.51 21.35
N ASP A 413 24.54 -5.13 22.20
CA ASP A 413 24.89 -3.71 22.35
C ASP A 413 25.32 -3.19 20.99
N ALA A 414 24.80 -2.03 20.58
CA ALA A 414 25.21 -1.38 19.35
C ALA A 414 26.73 -1.20 19.41
N ASP A 415 27.43 -1.77 18.44
CA ASP A 415 28.88 -1.60 18.32
C ASP A 415 29.15 -0.10 18.19
N LYS A 416 30.09 0.45 19.00
CA LYS A 416 30.37 1.89 19.19
C LYS A 416 30.71 2.68 17.91
N THR A 417 30.64 2.07 16.75
CA THR A 417 31.09 2.58 15.44
C THR A 417 29.97 2.70 14.40
N THR A 418 28.73 2.33 14.73
CA THR A 418 27.62 2.35 13.76
C THR A 418 26.97 3.74 13.69
N ILE A 419 27.16 4.44 12.55
CA ILE A 419 26.49 5.71 12.25
C ILE A 419 25.30 5.44 11.32
N VAL A 420 24.10 5.88 11.72
CA VAL A 420 22.86 5.69 10.97
C VAL A 420 22.54 6.93 10.14
N ASP A 421 22.34 6.75 8.82
CA ASP A 421 21.85 7.81 7.93
C ASP A 421 20.36 7.61 7.62
N PRO A 422 19.45 8.34 8.31
CA PRO A 422 18.03 8.18 8.12
C PRO A 422 17.56 8.68 6.75
N THR A 423 18.37 9.48 6.05
CA THR A 423 17.99 10.04 4.76
C THR A 423 18.19 9.03 3.63
N ASN A 424 19.11 8.07 3.74
CA ASN A 424 19.41 7.14 2.64
C ASN A 424 18.64 5.82 2.67
N HIS A 425 17.95 5.49 3.77
CA HIS A 425 17.18 4.25 3.89
C HIS A 425 15.68 4.50 4.11
N PRO A 426 14.78 4.00 3.24
CA PRO A 426 13.34 4.21 3.37
C PRO A 426 12.75 3.64 4.67
N GLY A 427 13.28 2.54 5.19
CA GLY A 427 12.90 1.98 6.50
C GLY A 427 13.12 2.95 7.66
N TRP A 428 14.27 3.65 7.70
CA TRP A 428 14.56 4.65 8.73
C TRP A 428 13.61 5.85 8.62
N ARG A 429 13.29 6.30 7.40
CA ARG A 429 12.31 7.38 7.17
C ARG A 429 10.92 7.03 7.71
N SER A 430 10.46 5.80 7.49
CA SER A 430 9.16 5.33 8.01
C SER A 430 9.18 5.17 9.53
N PHE A 431 10.26 4.62 10.08
CA PHE A 431 10.41 4.41 11.52
C PHE A 431 10.29 5.70 12.33
N PHE A 432 10.91 6.79 11.85
CA PHE A 432 10.83 8.10 12.50
C PHE A 432 9.48 8.81 12.31
N ALA A 433 8.60 8.32 11.43
CA ALA A 433 7.25 8.87 11.23
C ALA A 433 6.17 8.19 12.12
N ASP A 434 6.49 7.08 12.79
CA ASP A 434 5.52 6.19 13.45
C ASP A 434 5.72 6.07 14.98
N LEU A 435 5.67 7.20 15.70
CA LEU A 435 5.81 7.24 17.16
C LEU A 435 4.43 7.39 17.84
N ILE A 436 4.06 6.47 18.74
CA ILE A 436 2.81 6.53 19.52
C ILE A 436 3.13 6.52 21.02
N PHE A 437 2.49 7.43 21.77
CA PHE A 437 2.51 7.43 23.23
C PHE A 437 1.35 6.58 23.77
N CYS A 438 1.65 5.55 24.56
CA CYS A 438 0.64 4.71 25.22
C CYS A 438 0.54 5.07 26.72
N PRO A 439 -0.49 5.81 27.14
CA PRO A 439 -0.64 6.22 28.53
C PRO A 439 -0.99 5.06 29.49
N GLU A 440 -1.54 3.95 28.99
CA GLU A 440 -2.00 2.82 29.85
C GLU A 440 -0.87 1.93 30.37
N ASP A 441 0.36 2.09 29.88
CA ASP A 441 1.48 1.17 30.13
C ASP A 441 2.65 1.84 30.90
N GLY A 442 2.32 2.75 31.82
CA GLY A 442 3.29 3.43 32.68
C GLY A 442 4.17 4.46 31.98
N GLY A 443 3.69 5.06 30.87
CA GLY A 443 4.44 6.07 30.10
C GLY A 443 5.44 5.49 29.09
N ALA A 444 5.30 4.21 28.71
CA ALA A 444 6.17 3.60 27.72
C ALA A 444 5.86 4.08 26.30
N LEU A 445 6.91 4.43 25.55
CA LEU A 445 6.80 4.74 24.14
C LEU A 445 6.81 3.45 23.32
N VAL A 446 5.77 3.31 22.49
CA VAL A 446 5.57 2.15 21.62
C VAL A 446 5.54 2.63 20.18
N TRP A 447 6.48 2.14 19.37
CA TRP A 447 6.43 2.32 17.92
C TRP A 447 5.49 1.29 17.33
N LYS A 448 4.73 1.67 16.29
CA LYS A 448 3.69 0.83 15.65
C LYS A 448 4.17 -0.58 15.24
N ASN A 449 5.47 -0.78 15.06
CA ASN A 449 6.10 -2.02 14.62
C ASN A 449 6.56 -2.92 15.77
N ASN A 450 5.84 -2.96 16.90
CA ASN A 450 6.17 -3.83 18.04
C ASN A 450 7.49 -3.49 18.74
N TRP A 451 7.99 -2.25 18.65
CA TRP A 451 9.22 -1.82 19.34
C TRP A 451 8.91 -0.95 20.55
N ARG A 452 9.54 -1.28 21.69
CA ARG A 452 9.45 -0.52 22.94
C ARG A 452 10.81 0.08 23.28
N LEU A 453 10.84 1.37 23.58
CA LEU A 453 12.02 2.00 24.16
C LEU A 453 12.03 1.75 25.67
N SER A 454 13.11 1.18 26.18
CA SER A 454 13.27 0.85 27.60
C SER A 454 14.66 1.26 28.10
N LEU A 455 14.79 1.48 29.41
CA LEU A 455 16.10 1.68 30.02
C LEU A 455 17.00 0.47 29.76
N ALA A 456 18.23 0.75 29.37
CA ALA A 456 19.20 -0.24 28.89
C ALA A 456 19.50 -1.33 29.92
#